data_AF-A0ABD5ITE9-F1
#
_entry.id   AF-A0ABD5ITE9-F1
#
_cell.length_a   1.000
_cell.length_b   1.000
_cell.length_c   1.000
_cell.angle_alpha   90.00
_cell.angle_beta   90.00
_cell.angle_gamma   90.00
#
_symmetry.space_group_name_H-M   'P 1'
#
loop_
_entity.id
_entity.type
_entity.pdbx_description
1 polymer ?
#
loop_
_entity_poly.entity_id
_entity_poly.type
_entity_poly.pdbx_seq_one_letter_code
_entity_poly.pdbx_strand_id
1 'polypeptide(L)' 'MAKDVLCEVKNCHYWAEGNRCSAEAIYVVSHTGTEASNSGETDCKTFVPNDEL' A
#
# COMPACT_ATOMS: atom_id res chain seq x y z
N MET A 1 -12.26 5.91 -4.20
CA MET A 1 -11.52 4.63 -4.13
C MET A 1 -10.58 4.57 -5.32
N ALA A 2 -9.28 4.42 -5.08
CA ALA A 2 -8.30 4.31 -6.15
C ALA A 2 -8.51 2.99 -6.90
N LYS A 3 -9.15 3.04 -8.08
CA LYS A 3 -9.55 1.83 -8.82
C LYS A 3 -8.38 1.02 -9.37
N ASP A 4 -7.20 1.65 -9.45
CA ASP A 4 -6.03 1.13 -10.15
C ASP A 4 -4.86 0.82 -9.19
N VAL A 5 -5.06 0.91 -7.88
CA VAL A 5 -4.04 0.52 -6.89
C VAL A 5 -4.23 -0.95 -6.57
N LEU A 6 -3.15 -1.71 -6.69
CA LEU A 6 -3.12 -3.14 -6.37
C LEU A 6 -2.36 -3.40 -5.07
N CYS A 7 -2.89 -4.31 -4.27
CA CYS A 7 -2.21 -4.90 -3.13
C CYS A 7 -1.53 -6.20 -3.58
N GLU A 8 -0.20 -6.24 -3.61
CA GLU A 8 0.55 -7.45 -3.98
C GLU A 8 0.33 -8.61 -2.99
N VAL A 9 -0.01 -8.30 -1.74
CA VAL A 9 -0.18 -9.26 -0.65
C VAL A 9 -1.56 -9.21 -0.01
N LYS A 10 -2.11 -10.38 0.33
CA LYS A 10 -3.45 -10.53 0.90
C LYS A 10 -3.57 -10.07 2.36
N ASN A 11 -2.46 -9.95 3.06
CA ASN A 11 -2.42 -9.45 4.44
C ASN A 11 -2.38 -7.91 4.52
N CYS A 12 -2.48 -7.20 3.39
CA CYS A 12 -2.69 -5.76 3.42
C CYS A 12 -4.05 -5.45 4.05
N HIS A 13 -4.08 -4.49 4.98
CA HIS A 13 -5.31 -4.09 5.69
C HIS A 13 -6.45 -3.68 4.73
N TYR A 14 -6.10 -3.02 3.63
CA TYR A 14 -7.05 -2.57 2.60
C TYR A 14 -7.17 -3.54 1.43
N TRP A 15 -6.70 -4.78 1.56
CA TRP A 15 -6.85 -5.76 0.50
C TRP A 15 -8.33 -6.04 0.22
N ALA A 16 -8.69 -6.05 -1.04
CA ALA A 16 -9.99 -6.46 -1.55
C ALA A 16 -9.84 -7.48 -2.68
N GLU A 17 -10.96 -8.12 -3.01
CA GLU A 17 -11.00 -9.18 -4.02
C GLU A 17 -10.29 -8.78 -5.33
N GLY A 18 -9.48 -9.72 -5.84
CA GLY A 18 -8.71 -9.51 -7.07
C GLY A 18 -7.48 -8.64 -6.89
N ASN A 19 -6.87 -8.62 -5.69
CA ASN A 19 -5.69 -7.81 -5.35
C ASN A 19 -5.94 -6.30 -5.45
N ARG A 20 -7.18 -5.86 -5.32
CA ARG A 20 -7.53 -4.45 -5.36
C ARG A 20 -7.27 -3.82 -4.00
N CYS A 21 -6.82 -2.58 -3.98
CA CYS A 21 -6.76 -1.78 -2.76
C CYS A 21 -8.09 -1.03 -2.59
N SER A 22 -8.76 -1.21 -1.45
CA SER A 22 -10.03 -0.54 -1.12
C SER A 22 -9.85 0.79 -0.39
N ALA A 23 -8.61 1.21 -0.12
CA ALA A 23 -8.32 2.45 0.58
C ALA A 23 -8.90 3.67 -0.15
N GLU A 24 -9.41 4.63 0.63
CA GLU A 24 -9.87 5.91 0.09
C GLU A 24 -8.70 6.74 -0.46
N ALA A 25 -7.58 6.72 0.27
CA ALA A 25 -6.31 7.34 -0.10
C ALA A 25 -5.13 6.44 0.29
N ILE A 26 -4.04 6.51 -0.47
CA ILE A 26 -2.77 5.86 -0.16
C ILE A 26 -1.65 6.91 -0.04
N TYR A 27 -0.67 6.64 0.81
CA TYR A 27 0.53 7.44 0.94
C TYR A 27 1.74 6.57 0.67
N VAL A 28 2.44 6.84 -0.43
CA VAL A 28 3.59 6.05 -0.89
C VAL A 28 4.86 6.83 -0.58
N VAL A 29 5.86 6.14 -0.03
CA VAL A 29 7.18 6.70 0.26
C VAL A 29 8.26 5.81 -0.31
N SER A 30 9.47 6.35 -0.47
CA SER A 30 10.64 5.50 -0.65
C SER A 30 11.05 4.87 0.68
N HIS A 31 11.43 3.61 0.65
CA HIS A 31 12.05 2.90 1.77
C HIS A 31 13.42 3.52 2.12
N THR A 32 14.09 4.14 1.14
CA THR A 32 15.37 4.86 1.30
C THR A 32 15.36 6.23 0.62
N GLY A 33 15.75 7.28 1.34
CA GLY A 33 15.85 8.63 0.77
C GLY A 33 14.49 9.20 0.33
N THR A 34 14.48 9.97 -0.76
CA THR A 34 13.30 10.73 -1.22
C THR A 34 12.78 10.33 -2.60
N GLU A 35 13.44 9.40 -3.29
CA GLU A 35 13.06 8.91 -4.62
C GLU A 35 13.29 7.39 -4.69
N ALA A 36 12.48 6.68 -5.46
CA ALA A 36 12.57 5.24 -5.69
C ALA A 36 12.78 4.98 -7.18
N SER A 37 13.73 4.11 -7.53
CA SER A 37 13.98 3.77 -8.95
C SER A 37 13.08 2.64 -9.44
N ASN A 38 12.51 1.85 -8.53
CA ASN A 38 11.57 0.78 -8.82
C ASN A 38 10.53 0.58 -7.71
N SER A 39 9.49 -0.22 -7.96
CA SER A 39 8.40 -0.46 -7.01
C SER A 39 8.84 -1.15 -5.72
N GLY A 40 9.88 -1.99 -5.76
CA GLY A 40 10.41 -2.67 -4.58
C GLY A 40 11.10 -1.74 -3.58
N GLU A 41 11.40 -0.51 -3.99
CA GLU A 41 11.91 0.56 -3.12
C GLU A 41 10.79 1.42 -2.53
N THR A 42 9.52 1.14 -2.86
CA THR A 42 8.38 1.92 -2.37
C THR A 42 7.63 1.21 -1.25
N ASP A 43 7.33 1.94 -0.18
CA ASP A 43 6.48 1.49 0.92
C ASP A 43 5.15 2.24 0.91
N CYS A 44 4.06 1.54 1.28
CA CYS A 44 2.76 2.16 1.49
C CYS A 44 2.59 2.51 2.98
N LYS A 45 2.72 3.79 3.33
CA LYS A 45 2.48 4.37 4.66
C LYS A 45 1.00 4.50 5.03
N THR A 46 0.14 3.66 4.47
CA THR A 46 -1.22 3.43 4.99
C THR A 46 -1.33 2.10 5.71
N PHE A 47 -0.23 1.36 5.85
CA PHE A 47 -0.19 0.21 6.72
C PHE A 47 -0.35 0.66 8.18
N VAL A 48 -1.45 0.25 8.79
CA VAL A 48 -1.67 0.31 10.23
C VAL A 48 -1.43 -1.10 10.76
N PRO A 49 -0.56 -1.30 11.78
CA PRO A 49 -0.37 -2.60 12.41
C PRO A 49 -1.72 -3.14 12.89
N ASN A 50 -1.92 -4.45 12.75
CA ASN A 50 -3.20 -5.10 13.08
C ASN A 50 -3.62 -4.92 14.56
N ASP A 51 -2.70 -4.49 15.42
CA ASP A 51 -2.93 -4.23 16.85
C ASP A 51 -3.48 -2.82 17.15
N GLU A 52 -3.63 -1.96 16.14
CA GLU A 52 -4.17 -0.59 16.26
C GLU A 52 -5.57 -0.44 15.61
N LEU A 53 -6.25 -1.56 15.35
CA LEU A 53 -7.61 -1.64 14.78
C LEU A 53 -8.66 -2.07 15.80
#